data_AF-A0A7R8W4R7-F1
#
_entry.id   AF-A0A7R8W4R7-F1
#
_cell.length_a   1.000
_cell.length_b   1.000
_cell.length_c   1.000
_cell.angle_alpha   90.00
_cell.angle_beta   90.00
_cell.angle_gamma   90.00
#
_symmetry.space_group_name_H-M   'P 1'
#
loop_
_entity.id
_entity.type
_entity.pdbx_description
1 polymer ?
#
loop_
_entity_poly.entity_id
_entity_poly.type
_entity_poly.pdbx_seq_one_letter_code
_entity_poly.pdbx_strand_id
1 'polypeptide(L)'
;MQYFVLFAPSAPSAADEMTDEEELDDDDFGLELDGATDGKNLKIRAVSLRPEAIFKSALGLSRKKIEQAFYENRIRVNELKVDKKGLTLRINDEIDLIKSVSLQNENFLNIARVILHDVEPDEDERGDVSYILKITRFKQLLIENYSKHPYKGS
;
A
#
# COMPACT_ATOMS: atom_id res chain seq x y z
N MET A 1 -14.44 61.97 -7.67
CA MET A 1 -15.13 60.81 -8.28
C MET A 1 -14.21 60.24 -9.35
N GLN A 2 -13.94 58.95 -9.51
CA GLN A 2 -14.12 57.76 -8.68
C GLN A 2 -13.28 56.67 -9.37
N TYR A 3 -12.42 56.03 -8.56
CA TYR A 3 -11.62 54.80 -8.67
C TYR A 3 -11.23 54.12 -10.01
N PHE A 4 -9.92 53.86 -10.07
CA PHE A 4 -9.21 52.82 -10.83
C PHE A 4 -9.82 51.42 -10.64
N VAL A 5 -9.97 50.67 -11.74
CA VAL A 5 -10.34 49.25 -11.71
C VAL A 5 -9.03 48.43 -11.71
N LEU A 6 -8.68 47.85 -10.56
CA LEU A 6 -7.60 46.87 -10.42
C LEU A 6 -8.16 45.48 -10.73
N PHE A 7 -7.62 44.85 -11.77
CA PHE A 7 -7.83 43.44 -12.09
C PHE A 7 -6.92 42.59 -11.20
N ALA A 8 -7.49 41.88 -10.23
CA ALA A 8 -6.77 40.93 -9.39
C ALA A 8 -6.77 39.54 -10.05
N PRO A 9 -5.63 38.83 -10.11
CA PRO A 9 -5.58 37.45 -10.57
C PRO A 9 -6.17 36.51 -9.50
N SER A 10 -7.00 35.57 -9.95
CA SER A 10 -7.62 34.51 -9.16
C SER A 10 -6.58 33.62 -8.48
N ALA A 11 -6.68 33.48 -7.16
CA ALA A 11 -5.89 32.57 -6.34
C ALA A 11 -6.16 31.10 -6.73
N PRO A 12 -5.14 30.21 -6.71
CA PRO A 12 -5.36 28.78 -6.85
C PRO A 12 -5.99 28.20 -5.56
N SER A 13 -7.05 27.42 -5.75
CA SER A 13 -7.75 26.66 -4.70
C SER A 13 -6.81 25.64 -4.07
N ALA A 14 -6.29 25.96 -2.89
CA ALA A 14 -5.68 24.99 -1.99
C ALA A 14 -6.80 24.23 -1.27
N ALA A 15 -7.16 23.07 -1.81
CA ALA A 15 -7.91 22.05 -1.10
C ALA A 15 -6.98 20.83 -0.98
N ASP A 16 -5.98 20.96 -0.11
CA ASP A 16 -5.20 19.82 0.37
C ASP A 16 -5.90 19.37 1.66
N GLU A 17 -6.93 18.54 1.50
CA GLU A 17 -7.64 17.95 2.64
C GLU A 17 -6.70 16.95 3.34
N MET A 18 -6.05 17.46 4.38
CA MET A 18 -5.34 16.67 5.37
C MET A 18 -6.35 15.80 6.13
N THR A 19 -6.53 14.57 5.67
CA THR A 19 -7.07 13.50 6.51
C THR A 19 -5.89 12.82 7.17
N ASP A 20 -5.56 13.32 8.36
CA ASP A 20 -4.63 12.74 9.32
C ASP A 20 -5.27 11.45 9.84
N GLU A 21 -5.06 10.36 9.10
CA GLU A 21 -5.48 9.02 9.50
C GLU A 21 -4.58 8.55 10.62
N GLU A 22 -5.20 8.30 11.78
CA GLU A 22 -4.58 7.80 13.00
C GLU A 22 -3.44 6.81 12.72
N GLU A 23 -2.22 7.24 13.04
CA GLU A 23 -1.02 6.41 13.06
C GLU A 23 -1.24 5.30 14.09
N LEU A 24 -1.66 4.12 13.61
CA LEU A 24 -1.40 2.88 14.35
C LEU A 24 0.11 2.64 14.26
N ASP A 25 0.82 3.15 15.26
CA ASP A 25 2.21 2.80 15.54
C ASP A 25 2.25 1.31 15.94
N ASP A 26 2.15 0.43 14.95
CA ASP A 26 2.47 -1.00 15.06
C ASP A 26 4.01 -1.11 15.16
N ASP A 27 4.62 -0.56 16.21
CA ASP A 27 5.97 -0.97 16.66
C ASP A 27 5.94 -2.43 17.18
N ASP A 28 4.77 -3.08 17.16
CA ASP A 28 4.57 -4.52 17.24
C ASP A 28 4.82 -5.22 15.87
N PHE A 29 6.01 -5.00 15.30
CA PHE A 29 6.61 -5.96 14.34
C PHE A 29 7.32 -7.11 15.08
N GLY A 30 7.00 -7.29 16.37
CA GLY A 30 7.62 -8.24 17.27
C GLY A 30 6.79 -9.52 17.42
N LEU A 31 7.05 -10.49 16.55
CA LEU A 31 6.97 -11.92 16.89
C LEU A 31 5.67 -12.40 17.57
N GLU A 32 4.49 -12.16 17.00
CA GLU A 32 3.36 -13.04 17.30
C GLU A 32 3.46 -14.28 16.41
N LEU A 33 4.22 -15.25 16.91
CA LEU A 33 4.38 -16.58 16.36
C LEU A 33 3.16 -17.44 16.73
N ASP A 34 1.96 -16.93 16.47
CA ASP A 34 0.74 -17.70 16.61
C ASP A 34 0.50 -18.46 15.31
N GLY A 35 0.60 -19.78 15.40
CA GLY A 35 0.64 -20.76 14.31
C GLY A 35 -0.65 -20.88 13.49
N ALA A 36 -1.13 -19.78 12.91
CA ALA A 36 -2.12 -19.77 11.86
C ALA A 36 -1.67 -18.78 10.78
N THR A 37 -0.93 -19.29 9.79
CA THR A 37 -0.69 -18.69 8.46
C THR A 37 -1.99 -18.52 7.65
N ASP A 38 -3.10 -18.23 8.31
CA ASP A 38 -4.41 -18.16 7.68
C ASP A 38 -4.64 -16.72 7.21
N GLY A 39 -4.63 -16.55 5.89
CA GLY A 39 -4.97 -15.30 5.24
C GLY A 39 -6.35 -14.84 5.67
N LYS A 40 -6.46 -13.59 6.14
CA LYS A 40 -7.75 -13.01 6.53
C LYS A 40 -8.42 -12.41 5.32
N ASN A 41 -9.61 -12.88 4.99
CA ASN A 41 -10.47 -12.27 3.97
C ASN A 41 -11.13 -11.01 4.56
N LEU A 42 -10.92 -9.87 3.92
CA LEU A 42 -11.34 -8.56 4.39
C LEU A 42 -11.99 -7.79 3.24
N LYS A 43 -12.93 -6.92 3.59
CA LYS A 43 -13.42 -5.87 2.70
C LYS A 43 -12.82 -4.55 3.15
N ILE A 44 -12.11 -3.87 2.26
CA ILE A 44 -11.48 -2.57 2.53
C ILE A 44 -11.95 -1.54 1.51
N ARG A 45 -11.95 -0.26 1.87
CA ARG A 45 -12.14 0.84 0.93
C ARG A 45 -10.78 1.45 0.61
N ALA A 46 -10.50 1.68 -0.66
CA ALA A 46 -9.27 2.33 -1.12
C ALA A 46 -9.61 3.44 -2.13
N VAL A 47 -8.86 4.54 -2.06
CA VAL A 47 -9.03 5.70 -2.97
C VAL A 47 -8.56 5.36 -4.40
N SER A 48 -7.68 4.38 -4.57
CA SER A 48 -7.23 3.93 -5.89
C SER A 48 -6.76 2.49 -5.87
N LEU A 49 -6.70 1.86 -7.04
CA LEU A 49 -6.18 0.48 -7.23
C LEU A 49 -4.65 0.42 -7.28
N ARG A 50 -3.96 1.43 -6.74
CA ARG A 50 -2.50 1.43 -6.67
C ARG A 50 -2.03 0.59 -5.48
N PRO A 51 -0.88 -0.10 -5.58
CA PRO A 51 -0.31 -0.88 -4.47
C PRO A 51 -0.19 -0.06 -3.19
N GLU A 52 0.21 1.21 -3.29
CA GLU A 52 0.40 2.10 -2.15
C GLU A 52 -0.90 2.38 -1.39
N ALA A 53 -1.97 2.70 -2.11
CA ALA A 53 -3.28 2.96 -1.51
C ALA A 53 -3.89 1.70 -0.88
N ILE A 54 -3.64 0.55 -1.51
CA ILE A 54 -4.08 -0.75 -1.00
C ILE A 54 -3.29 -1.14 0.23
N PHE A 55 -1.96 -0.95 0.27
CA PHE A 55 -1.16 -1.24 1.47
C PHE A 55 -1.55 -0.36 2.65
N LYS A 56 -1.82 0.93 2.42
CA LYS A 56 -2.33 1.83 3.45
C LYS A 56 -3.61 1.26 4.08
N SER A 57 -4.58 0.92 3.23
CA SER A 57 -5.92 0.46 3.67
C SER A 57 -5.92 -0.98 4.20
N ALA A 58 -5.04 -1.86 3.69
CA ALA A 58 -4.98 -3.28 4.06
C ALA A 58 -4.08 -3.54 5.27
N LEU A 59 -2.89 -2.94 5.29
CA LEU A 59 -1.87 -3.17 6.31
C LEU A 59 -1.83 -2.07 7.39
N GLY A 60 -2.52 -0.93 7.19
CA GLY A 60 -2.49 0.19 8.13
C GLY A 60 -1.14 0.93 8.15
N LEU A 61 -0.35 0.82 7.07
CA LEU A 61 0.96 1.45 7.01
C LEU A 61 0.86 2.93 6.62
N SER A 62 1.68 3.77 7.24
CA SER A 62 1.79 5.17 6.85
C SER A 62 2.36 5.31 5.43
N ARG A 63 1.91 6.35 4.72
CA ARG A 63 2.35 6.64 3.34
C ARG A 63 3.88 6.72 3.23
N LYS A 64 4.53 7.31 4.23
CA LYS A 64 5.99 7.44 4.32
C LYS A 64 6.69 6.07 4.37
N LYS A 65 6.21 5.14 5.20
CA LYS A 65 6.77 3.77 5.31
C LYS A 65 6.64 3.02 3.97
N ILE A 66 5.49 3.17 3.30
CA ILE A 66 5.23 2.56 1.98
C ILE A 66 6.17 3.14 0.91
N GLU A 67 6.34 4.45 0.87
CA GLU A 67 7.24 5.11 -0.08
C GLU A 67 8.70 4.70 0.15
N GLN A 68 9.14 4.64 1.40
CA GLN A 68 10.47 4.13 1.73
C GLN A 68 10.67 2.69 1.22
N ALA A 69 9.70 1.80 1.46
CA ALA A 69 9.75 0.43 0.97
C ALA A 69 9.78 0.34 -0.56
N PHE A 70 9.10 1.27 -1.26
CA PHE A 70 9.17 1.38 -2.71
C PHE A 70 10.58 1.73 -3.19
N TYR A 71 11.21 2.76 -2.61
CA TYR A 71 12.59 3.17 -2.95
C TYR A 71 13.64 2.11 -2.60
N GLU A 72 13.42 1.36 -1.53
CA GLU A 72 14.26 0.23 -1.13
C GLU A 72 14.00 -1.04 -1.96
N ASN A 73 13.11 -0.98 -2.96
CA ASN A 73 12.75 -2.09 -3.83
C ASN A 73 12.20 -3.30 -3.06
N ARG A 74 11.48 -3.07 -1.96
CA ARG A 74 10.88 -4.10 -1.10
C ARG A 74 9.46 -4.48 -1.51
N ILE A 75 8.87 -3.80 -2.49
CA ILE A 75 7.55 -4.11 -3.02
C ILE A 75 7.68 -5.03 -4.25
N ARG A 76 6.87 -6.08 -4.28
CA ARG A 76 6.73 -7.01 -5.41
C ARG A 76 5.27 -7.15 -5.80
N VAL A 77 5.01 -7.33 -7.09
CA VAL A 77 3.68 -7.62 -7.63
C VAL A 77 3.82 -8.85 -8.49
N ASN A 78 3.08 -9.92 -8.18
CA ASN A 78 3.18 -11.23 -8.83
C ASN A 78 4.64 -11.71 -8.91
N GLU A 79 5.36 -11.63 -7.79
CA GLU A 79 6.79 -11.96 -7.66
C GLU A 79 7.77 -11.05 -8.43
N LEU A 80 7.28 -10.11 -9.23
CA LEU A 80 8.08 -9.19 -10.02
C LEU A 80 8.36 -7.88 -9.27
N LYS A 81 9.54 -7.31 -9.53
CA LYS A 81 9.91 -5.99 -9.03
C LYS A 81 9.06 -4.90 -9.67
N VAL A 82 8.54 -4.00 -8.85
CA VAL A 82 7.84 -2.80 -9.33
C VAL A 82 8.85 -1.67 -9.56
N ASP A 83 9.17 -1.39 -10.83
CA ASP A 83 10.12 -0.32 -11.18
C ASP A 83 9.46 1.04 -11.43
N LYS A 84 8.13 1.08 -11.62
CA LYS A 84 7.38 2.31 -11.93
C LYS A 84 6.35 2.63 -10.86
N LYS A 85 6.38 3.87 -10.36
CA LYS A 85 5.34 4.40 -9.48
C LYS A 85 4.04 4.54 -10.28
N GLY A 86 2.91 4.18 -9.68
CA GLY A 86 1.59 4.28 -10.34
C GLY A 86 1.15 3.04 -11.13
N LEU A 87 1.72 1.86 -10.85
CA LEU A 87 1.12 0.60 -11.30
C LEU A 87 -0.33 0.50 -10.78
N THR A 88 -1.24 0.04 -11.63
CA THR A 88 -2.62 -0.26 -11.25
C THR A 88 -2.77 -1.78 -11.14
N LEU A 89 -3.28 -2.25 -10.01
CA LEU A 89 -3.53 -3.67 -9.77
C LEU A 89 -4.82 -4.13 -10.44
N ARG A 90 -4.84 -5.41 -10.77
CA ARG A 90 -5.96 -6.14 -11.35
C ARG A 90 -6.46 -7.22 -10.39
N ILE A 91 -7.67 -7.70 -10.66
CA ILE A 91 -8.23 -8.85 -9.95
C ILE A 91 -7.28 -10.04 -10.12
N ASN A 92 -7.04 -10.74 -9.01
CA ASN A 92 -6.07 -11.83 -8.80
C ASN A 92 -4.59 -11.42 -8.77
N ASP A 93 -4.26 -10.13 -8.75
CA ASP A 93 -2.87 -9.73 -8.50
C ASP A 93 -2.49 -9.97 -7.03
N GLU A 94 -1.28 -10.49 -6.83
CA GLU A 94 -0.65 -10.65 -5.53
C GLU A 94 0.37 -9.53 -5.32
N ILE A 95 0.28 -8.82 -4.20
CA ILE A 95 1.25 -7.80 -3.82
C ILE A 95 1.94 -8.17 -2.52
N ASP A 96 3.27 -8.13 -2.56
CA ASP A 96 4.12 -8.48 -1.44
C ASP A 96 4.93 -7.26 -1.00
N LEU A 97 5.01 -7.10 0.31
CA LEU A 97 5.88 -6.14 0.99
C LEU A 97 6.91 -6.91 1.81
N ILE A 98 8.17 -6.82 1.43
CA ILE A 98 9.28 -7.45 2.16
C ILE A 98 9.55 -6.65 3.43
N LYS A 99 9.29 -7.24 4.59
CA LYS A 99 9.52 -6.63 5.90
C LYS A 99 10.98 -6.79 6.31
N SER A 100 11.45 -8.03 6.35
CA SER A 100 12.81 -8.36 6.77
C SER A 100 13.31 -9.66 6.14
N VAL A 101 14.62 -9.86 6.17
CA VAL A 101 15.21 -11.19 6.01
C VAL A 101 15.03 -11.95 7.32
N SER A 102 14.84 -13.27 7.26
CA SER A 102 14.77 -14.10 8.46
C SER A 102 16.14 -14.18 9.14
N LEU A 103 16.18 -13.94 10.45
CA LEU A 103 17.41 -14.01 11.25
C LEU A 103 17.97 -15.44 11.37
N GLN A 104 17.10 -16.44 11.22
CA GLN A 104 17.49 -17.85 11.33
C GLN A 104 18.07 -18.39 10.02
N ASN A 105 17.62 -17.86 8.88
CA ASN A 105 18.05 -18.32 7.58
C ASN A 105 17.88 -17.22 6.53
N GLU A 106 18.99 -16.77 5.95
CA GLU A 106 19.04 -15.70 4.94
C GLU A 106 18.27 -16.04 3.65
N ASN A 107 17.96 -17.32 3.43
CA ASN A 107 17.16 -17.78 2.28
C ASN A 107 15.66 -17.59 2.47
N PHE A 108 15.20 -17.17 3.66
CA PHE A 108 13.79 -16.91 3.92
C PHE A 108 13.54 -15.42 4.16
N LEU A 109 12.41 -14.96 3.67
CA LEU A 109 11.94 -13.59 3.81
C LEU A 109 10.65 -13.54 4.61
N ASN A 110 10.57 -12.59 5.53
CA ASN A 110 9.31 -12.21 6.16
C ASN A 110 8.64 -11.16 5.28
N ILE A 111 7.49 -11.49 4.74
CA ILE A 111 6.71 -10.59 3.88
C ILE A 111 5.31 -10.36 4.45
N ALA A 112 4.66 -9.28 4.02
CA ALA A 112 3.21 -9.15 4.06
C ALA A 112 2.66 -9.29 2.65
N ARG A 113 1.71 -10.21 2.46
CA ARG A 113 1.04 -10.46 1.17
C ARG A 113 -0.39 -9.93 1.21
N VAL A 114 -0.81 -9.29 0.15
CA VAL A 114 -2.21 -8.94 -0.10
C VAL A 114 -2.60 -9.48 -1.46
N ILE A 115 -3.70 -10.23 -1.52
CA ILE A 115 -4.26 -10.78 -2.75
C ILE A 115 -5.58 -10.07 -3.03
N LEU A 116 -5.73 -9.51 -4.22
CA LEU A 116 -6.95 -8.83 -4.63
C LEU A 116 -7.91 -9.80 -5.30
N HIS A 117 -9.08 -10.06 -4.71
CA HIS A 117 -10.08 -10.99 -5.28
C HIS A 117 -11.18 -10.29 -6.05
N ASP A 118 -11.56 -9.09 -5.64
CA ASP A 118 -12.67 -8.37 -6.25
C ASP A 118 -12.55 -6.87 -6.07
N VAL A 119 -13.14 -6.12 -7.00
CA VAL A 119 -13.12 -4.66 -7.05
C VAL A 119 -14.51 -4.15 -7.42
N GLU A 120 -15.12 -3.42 -6.50
CA GLU A 120 -16.40 -2.74 -6.69
C GLU A 120 -16.16 -1.22 -6.63
N PRO A 121 -16.48 -0.44 -7.68
CA PRO A 121 -16.41 1.02 -7.61
C PRO A 121 -17.50 1.56 -6.68
N ASP A 122 -17.16 2.57 -5.90
CA ASP A 122 -18.02 3.21 -4.89
C ASP A 122 -17.87 4.72 -5.03
N GLU A 123 -18.90 5.37 -5.58
CA GLU A 123 -18.95 6.82 -5.79
C GLU A 123 -19.79 7.43 -4.67
N ASP A 124 -19.25 8.46 -4.01
CA ASP A 124 -19.97 9.16 -2.97
C ASP A 124 -20.89 10.26 -3.52
N GLU A 125 -21.66 10.90 -2.64
CA GLU A 125 -22.59 11.99 -3.02
C GLU A 125 -21.87 13.23 -3.56
N ARG A 126 -20.55 13.35 -3.39
CA ARG A 126 -19.72 14.45 -3.88
C ARG A 126 -19.11 14.15 -5.24
N GLY A 127 -19.27 12.93 -5.75
CA GLY A 127 -18.69 12.46 -7.01
C GLY A 127 -17.25 11.96 -6.87
N ASP A 128 -16.77 11.76 -5.64
CA ASP A 128 -15.45 11.17 -5.40
C ASP A 128 -15.52 9.65 -5.59
N VAL A 129 -14.68 9.13 -6.49
CA VAL A 129 -14.65 7.70 -6.81
C VAL A 129 -13.66 6.99 -5.90
N SER A 130 -14.18 6.08 -5.08
CA SER A 130 -13.42 5.11 -4.30
C SER A 130 -13.69 3.68 -4.78
N TYR A 131 -12.96 2.71 -4.22
CA TYR A 131 -13.11 1.30 -4.57
C TYR A 131 -13.25 0.46 -3.31
N ILE A 132 -14.29 -0.35 -3.24
CA ILE A 132 -14.47 -1.40 -2.24
C ILE A 132 -13.78 -2.66 -2.78
N LEU A 133 -12.78 -3.15 -2.05
CA LEU A 133 -11.94 -4.27 -2.46
C LEU A 133 -12.21 -5.46 -1.55
N LYS A 134 -12.39 -6.65 -2.14
CA LYS A 134 -12.34 -7.92 -1.39
C LYS A 134 -10.91 -8.44 -1.51
N ILE A 135 -10.22 -8.55 -0.37
CA ILE A 135 -8.82 -8.94 -0.33
C ILE A 135 -8.59 -10.11 0.63
N THR A 136 -7.53 -10.88 0.40
CA THR A 136 -6.92 -11.73 1.44
C THR A 136 -5.65 -11.06 1.91
N ARG A 137 -5.54 -10.81 3.21
CA ARG A 137 -4.38 -10.19 3.84
C ARG A 137 -3.59 -11.19 4.68
N PHE A 138 -2.29 -11.22 4.46
CA PHE A 138 -1.29 -11.88 5.30
C PHE A 138 -0.39 -10.81 5.90
N LYS A 139 -0.51 -10.55 7.21
CA LYS A 139 0.36 -9.56 7.89
C LYS A 139 1.80 -10.06 8.01
N GLN A 140 1.98 -11.37 8.12
CA GLN A 140 3.28 -12.03 8.18
C GLN A 140 3.19 -13.36 7.45
N LEU A 141 4.08 -13.56 6.50
CA LEU A 141 4.25 -14.79 5.75
C LEU A 141 5.75 -15.03 5.60
N LEU A 142 6.18 -16.24 5.94
CA LEU A 142 7.55 -16.68 5.72
C LEU A 142 7.59 -17.36 4.36
N ILE A 143 8.30 -16.77 3.41
CA ILE A 143 8.50 -17.35 2.08
C ILE A 143 9.97 -17.63 1.83
N GLU A 144 10.24 -18.56 0.92
CA GLU A 144 11.55 -18.69 0.32
C GLU A 144 11.89 -17.44 -0.49
N ASN A 145 13.17 -17.14 -0.62
CA ASN A 145 13.63 -15.99 -1.37
C ASN A 145 13.20 -16.07 -2.84
N TYR A 146 12.82 -14.94 -3.41
CA TYR A 146 12.49 -14.85 -4.83
C TYR A 146 13.69 -15.22 -5.71
N SER A 147 13.42 -15.73 -6.91
CA SER A 147 14.45 -16.11 -7.91
C SER A 147 15.52 -15.05 -8.14
N LYS A 148 15.19 -13.77 -7.98
CA LYS A 148 16.15 -12.66 -7.94
C LYS A 148 16.23 -12.12 -6.50
N HIS A 149 17.37 -12.37 -5.84
CA HIS A 149 17.59 -11.98 -4.46
C HIS A 149 17.42 -10.46 -4.26
N PRO A 150 16.51 -9.99 -3.40
CA PRO A 150 16.24 -8.56 -3.23
C PRO A 150 17.41 -7.80 -2.58
N TYR A 151 18.22 -8.51 -1.77
CA TYR A 151 19.34 -7.93 -1.02
C TYR A 151 20.74 -8.25 -1.55
N LYS A 152 20.88 -9.15 -2.54
CA LYS A 152 22.18 -9.41 -3.18
C LYS A 152 22.07 -8.78 -4.55
N GLY A 153 22.82 -7.68 -4.73
CA GLY A 153 23.00 -7.09 -6.05
C GLY A 153 23.41 -8.20 -7.01
N SER A 154 22.65 -8.32 -8.11
CA SER A 154 22.93 -9.23 -9.21
C SER A 154 24.37 -9.11 -9.70
#